data_AF-A0A225UCX6-F1
#
_entry.id   AF-A0A225UCX6-F1
#
_cell.length_a   1.000
_cell.length_b   1.000
_cell.length_c   1.000
_cell.angle_alpha   90.00
_cell.angle_beta   90.00
_cell.angle_gamma   90.00
#
_symmetry.space_group_name_H-M   'P 1'
#
loop_
_entity.id
_entity.type
_entity.pdbx_description
1 polymer ?
#
loop_
_entity_poly.entity_id
_entity_poly.type
_entity_poly.pdbx_seq_one_letter_code
_entity_poly.pdbx_strand_id
1 'polypeptide(L)'
;MVQRYDKICGALLTLDHATVAKHGIAGFLLTPEETEATRTLLKSLHELNEVSKALQDSTLTLVGARRAFDAVLCKYPSMKTRLASDASVVNNPDLESGIVKIMSGGRLNAREQAACVTLKRGGDETVVEQHVSNSFLASAFRRTLVARTPPQHMPLDWPSETSPHRKAMDPNTLEVLMFLSYNKDWWDAFSVRAVRQSMRRELRE
;
A
#
# COMPACT_ATOMS: atom_id res chain seq x y z
N MET A 1 7.12 9.39 17.05
CA MET A 1 7.82 9.98 18.22
C MET A 1 8.76 11.10 17.79
N VAL A 2 9.75 10.86 16.92
CA VAL A 2 10.72 11.89 16.46
C VAL A 2 10.06 13.12 15.81
N GLN A 3 9.02 12.95 14.97
CA GLN A 3 8.25 14.08 14.43
C GLN A 3 7.55 14.93 15.50
N ARG A 4 7.13 14.32 16.61
CA ARG A 4 6.49 15.06 17.71
C ARG A 4 7.54 15.87 18.45
N TYR A 5 8.71 15.27 18.68
CA TYR A 5 9.85 15.94 19.30
C TYR A 5 10.27 17.17 18.50
N ASP A 6 10.49 17.06 17.19
CA ASP A 6 10.89 18.22 16.34
C ASP A 6 9.88 19.37 16.38
N LYS A 7 8.56 19.06 16.35
CA LYS A 7 7.48 20.06 16.50
C LYS A 7 7.46 20.72 17.88
N ILE A 8 7.66 19.93 18.94
CA ILE A 8 7.65 20.42 20.32
C ILE A 8 8.90 21.26 20.59
N CYS A 9 10.07 20.85 20.09
CA CYS A 9 11.31 21.60 20.23
C CYS A 9 11.24 22.98 19.58
N GLY A 10 10.62 23.09 18.40
CA GLY A 10 10.38 24.39 17.79
C GLY A 10 9.61 25.33 18.73
N ALA A 11 8.56 24.84 19.39
CA ALA A 11 7.79 25.62 20.36
C ALA A 11 8.58 25.88 21.67
N LEU A 12 9.33 24.90 22.17
CA LEU A 12 10.10 25.05 23.41
C LEU A 12 11.26 26.04 23.26
N LEU A 13 11.86 26.15 22.07
CA LEU A 13 12.92 27.12 21.78
C LEU A 13 12.40 28.56 21.67
N THR A 14 11.09 28.77 21.52
CA THR A 14 10.47 30.11 21.54
C THR A 14 10.16 30.63 22.94
N LEU A 15 10.32 29.79 23.97
CA LEU A 15 10.09 30.18 25.36
C LEU A 15 11.29 30.95 25.92
N ASP A 16 11.00 31.95 26.74
CA ASP A 16 12.03 32.70 27.45
C ASP A 16 12.88 31.80 28.36
N HIS A 17 14.18 32.09 28.42
CA HIS A 17 15.13 31.35 29.26
C HIS A 17 14.71 31.29 30.74
N ALA A 18 14.02 32.32 31.24
CA ALA A 18 13.48 32.35 32.60
C ALA A 18 12.41 31.27 32.83
N THR A 19 11.53 31.04 31.86
CA THR A 19 10.46 30.03 31.92
C THR A 19 11.03 28.63 31.75
N VAL A 20 12.02 28.47 30.88
CA VAL A 20 12.74 27.20 30.65
C VAL A 20 13.51 26.77 31.90
N ALA A 21 14.19 27.70 32.57
CA ALA A 21 14.90 27.43 33.82
C ALA A 21 13.96 27.14 34.99
N LYS A 22 12.86 27.91 35.12
CA LYS A 22 11.86 27.73 36.19
C LYS A 22 11.23 26.35 36.20
N HIS A 23 11.03 25.74 35.03
CA HIS A 23 10.38 24.44 34.89
C HIS A 23 11.37 23.30 34.60
N GLY A 24 12.69 23.55 34.64
CA GLY A 24 13.71 22.52 34.41
C GLY A 24 13.69 21.90 33.01
N ILE A 25 13.12 22.60 32.02
CA ILE A 25 12.88 22.07 30.67
C ILE A 25 14.20 21.82 29.93
N ALA A 26 15.26 22.55 30.28
CA ALA A 26 16.58 22.42 29.66
C ALA A 26 17.18 21.00 29.76
N GLY A 27 16.89 20.26 30.83
CA GLY A 27 17.37 18.88 30.99
C GLY A 27 16.67 17.85 30.09
N PHE A 28 15.55 18.22 29.48
CA PHE A 28 14.77 17.36 28.58
C PHE A 28 14.99 17.67 27.09
N LEU A 29 15.71 18.75 26.78
CA LEU A 29 16.07 19.11 25.42
C LEU A 29 17.32 18.30 25.03
N LEU A 30 17.27 17.65 23.87
CA LEU A 30 18.45 17.08 23.23
C LEU A 30 19.47 18.19 22.99
N THR A 31 20.74 17.83 23.07
CA THR A 31 21.82 18.75 22.70
C THR A 31 21.67 19.21 21.24
N PRO A 32 22.28 20.34 20.83
CA PRO A 32 22.20 20.80 19.45
C PRO A 32 22.65 19.73 18.44
N GLU A 33 23.70 18.96 18.78
CA GLU A 33 24.22 17.86 17.96
C GLU A 33 23.20 16.72 17.82
N GLU A 34 22.61 16.29 18.93
CA GLU A 34 21.58 15.25 18.92
C GLU A 34 20.28 15.72 18.23
N THR A 35 19.97 17.01 18.30
CA THR A 35 18.83 17.61 17.59
C THR A 35 19.07 17.57 16.07
N GLU A 36 20.29 17.82 15.62
CA GLU A 36 20.63 17.67 14.20
C GLU A 36 20.64 16.20 13.76
N ALA A 37 21.17 15.30 14.59
CA ALA A 37 21.12 13.86 14.35
C ALA A 37 19.66 13.34 14.27
N THR A 38 18.76 13.84 15.12
CA THR A 38 17.34 13.46 15.06
C THR A 38 16.63 14.02 13.84
N ARG A 39 16.97 15.22 13.36
CA ARG A 39 16.43 15.77 12.11
C ARG A 39 16.93 15.02 10.87
N THR A 40 18.21 14.68 10.82
CA THR A 40 18.75 13.87 9.73
C THR A 40 18.11 12.48 9.70
N LEU A 41 17.99 11.82 10.85
CA LEU A 41 17.25 10.57 10.99
C LEU A 41 15.78 10.72 10.54
N LEU A 42 15.12 11.82 10.91
CA LEU A 42 13.74 12.06 10.53
C LEU A 42 13.56 12.17 9.01
N LYS A 43 14.49 12.85 8.33
CA LYS A 43 14.51 12.92 6.86
C LYS A 43 14.66 11.53 6.25
N SER A 44 15.63 10.73 6.73
CA SER A 44 15.82 9.36 6.25
C SER A 44 14.59 8.48 6.47
N LEU A 45 13.94 8.58 7.63
CA LEU A 45 12.70 7.85 7.92
C LEU A 45 11.55 8.29 7.01
N HIS A 46 11.49 9.57 6.63
CA HIS A 46 10.48 10.04 5.67
C HIS A 46 10.68 9.43 4.29
N GLU A 47 11.90 9.43 3.77
CA GLU A 47 12.24 8.82 2.47
C GLU A 47 11.91 7.33 2.43
N LEU A 48 12.29 6.58 3.48
CA LEU A 48 11.98 5.15 3.58
C LEU A 48 10.47 4.89 3.72
N ASN A 49 9.76 5.78 4.40
CA ASN A 49 8.31 5.70 4.53
C ASN A 49 7.61 5.92 3.18
N GLU A 50 8.07 6.85 2.34
CA GLU A 50 7.56 7.03 0.98
C GLU A 50 7.73 5.75 0.14
N VAL A 51 8.91 5.14 0.20
CA VAL A 51 9.17 3.86 -0.48
C VAL A 51 8.25 2.76 0.06
N SER A 52 8.07 2.65 1.38
CA SER A 52 7.19 1.63 1.96
C SER A 52 5.73 1.83 1.56
N LYS A 53 5.26 3.07 1.44
CA LYS A 53 3.91 3.38 0.95
C LYS A 53 3.76 3.03 -0.52
N ALA A 54 4.75 3.34 -1.35
CA ALA A 54 4.76 2.95 -2.75
C ALA A 54 4.72 1.42 -2.91
N LEU A 55 5.44 0.69 -2.06
CA LEU A 55 5.42 -0.78 -2.02
C LEU A 55 4.08 -1.39 -1.59
N GLN A 56 3.25 -0.64 -0.86
CA GLN A 56 1.91 -1.07 -0.44
C GLN A 56 0.84 -0.80 -1.50
N ASP A 57 1.17 -0.13 -2.60
CA ASP A 57 0.23 0.09 -3.70
C ASP A 57 -0.10 -1.21 -4.42
N SER A 58 -1.40 -1.54 -4.48
CA SER A 58 -1.94 -2.73 -5.18
C SER A 58 -1.62 -2.78 -6.67
N THR A 59 -1.29 -1.64 -7.28
CA THR A 59 -0.96 -1.55 -8.71
C THR A 59 0.54 -1.72 -8.98
N LEU A 60 1.36 -1.85 -7.94
CA LEU A 60 2.80 -1.90 -8.10
C LEU A 60 3.26 -3.22 -8.74
N THR A 61 4.01 -3.09 -9.83
CA THR A 61 4.65 -4.22 -10.52
C THR A 61 5.95 -4.65 -9.83
N LEU A 62 6.38 -5.90 -10.05
CA LEU A 62 7.66 -6.40 -9.52
C LEU A 62 8.86 -5.54 -9.98
N VAL A 63 8.83 -5.03 -11.22
CA VAL A 63 9.84 -4.10 -11.74
C VAL A 63 9.84 -2.79 -10.95
N GLY A 64 8.65 -2.25 -10.65
CA GLY A 64 8.50 -1.04 -9.84
C GLY A 64 9.06 -1.23 -8.43
N ALA A 65 8.73 -2.36 -7.79
CA ALA A 65 9.27 -2.71 -6.48
C ALA A 65 10.80 -2.83 -6.50
N ARG A 66 11.36 -3.50 -7.52
CA ARG A 66 12.82 -3.63 -7.68
C ARG A 66 13.50 -2.27 -7.86
N ARG A 67 12.95 -1.39 -8.69
CA ARG A 67 13.45 -0.02 -8.87
C ARG A 67 13.41 0.79 -7.56
N ALA A 68 12.35 0.62 -6.76
CA ALA A 68 12.23 1.28 -5.47
C ALA A 68 13.32 0.78 -4.50
N PHE A 69 13.59 -0.53 -4.47
CA PHE A 69 14.69 -1.09 -3.67
C PHE A 69 16.06 -0.63 -4.16
N ASP A 70 16.30 -0.59 -5.46
CA ASP A 70 17.58 -0.12 -6.01
C ASP A 70 17.81 1.37 -5.68
N ALA A 71 16.76 2.20 -5.71
CA ALA A 71 16.82 3.60 -5.28
C ALA A 71 17.17 3.74 -3.79
N VAL A 72 16.62 2.87 -2.91
CA VAL A 72 17.00 2.82 -1.50
C VAL A 72 18.45 2.39 -1.34
N LEU A 73 18.92 1.41 -2.11
CA LEU A 73 20.31 0.94 -2.05
C LEU A 73 21.33 1.98 -2.49
N CYS A 74 20.99 2.86 -3.43
CA CYS A 74 21.84 3.99 -3.81
C CYS A 74 22.08 4.96 -2.65
N LYS A 75 21.06 5.19 -1.81
CA LYS A 75 21.17 6.11 -0.64
C LYS A 75 21.63 5.44 0.64
N TYR A 76 21.28 4.17 0.84
CA TYR A 76 21.53 3.40 2.06
C TYR A 76 22.22 2.06 1.74
N PRO A 77 23.53 2.08 1.42
CA PRO A 77 24.27 0.86 1.06
C PRO A 77 24.27 -0.22 2.17
N SER A 78 24.09 0.18 3.43
CA SER A 78 24.00 -0.72 4.58
C SER A 78 22.82 -1.71 4.48
N MET A 79 21.78 -1.39 3.69
CA MET A 79 20.59 -2.25 3.52
C MET A 79 20.78 -3.33 2.44
N LYS A 80 21.95 -3.40 1.79
CA LYS A 80 22.27 -4.37 0.73
C LYS A 80 22.04 -5.82 1.15
N THR A 81 22.34 -6.16 2.40
CA THR A 81 22.18 -7.52 2.95
C THR A 81 20.76 -8.06 2.88
N ARG A 82 19.75 -7.18 2.79
CA ARG A 82 18.33 -7.56 2.78
C ARG A 82 17.60 -7.18 1.49
N LEU A 83 17.98 -6.10 0.83
CA LEU A 83 17.25 -5.55 -0.33
C LEU A 83 17.89 -5.87 -1.68
N ALA A 84 19.14 -6.30 -1.71
CA ALA A 84 19.81 -6.59 -2.98
C ALA A 84 19.23 -7.83 -3.66
N SER A 85 19.35 -7.93 -4.98
CA SER A 85 18.85 -9.08 -5.76
C SER A 85 19.60 -10.37 -5.45
N ASP A 86 20.78 -10.27 -4.86
CA ASP A 86 21.64 -11.35 -4.38
C ASP A 86 21.52 -11.57 -2.85
N ALA A 87 20.58 -10.91 -2.18
CA ALA A 87 20.40 -11.05 -0.74
C ALA A 87 19.97 -12.49 -0.37
N SER A 88 20.49 -13.01 0.75
CA SER A 88 20.15 -14.34 1.29
C SER A 88 18.66 -14.56 1.59
N VAL A 89 17.86 -13.49 1.60
CA VAL A 89 16.41 -13.52 1.80
C VAL A 89 15.69 -13.94 0.51
N VAL A 90 16.32 -13.76 -0.66
CA VAL A 90 15.74 -14.11 -1.95
C VAL A 90 15.84 -15.62 -2.17
N ASN A 91 14.70 -16.30 -2.20
CA ASN A 91 14.65 -17.76 -2.33
C ASN A 91 15.15 -18.23 -3.71
N ASN A 92 14.79 -17.52 -4.78
CA ASN A 92 15.15 -17.87 -6.16
C ASN A 92 15.59 -16.61 -6.93
N PRO A 93 16.86 -16.20 -6.85
CA PRO A 93 17.34 -14.95 -7.44
C PRO A 93 17.22 -14.94 -8.97
N ASP A 94 17.45 -16.10 -9.62
CA ASP A 94 17.32 -16.24 -11.08
C ASP A 94 15.87 -16.11 -11.55
N LEU A 95 14.89 -16.53 -10.74
CA LEU A 95 13.47 -16.39 -11.04
C LEU A 95 13.02 -14.93 -10.91
N GLU A 96 13.38 -14.26 -9.82
CA GLU A 96 13.01 -12.86 -9.59
C GLU A 96 13.64 -11.94 -10.65
N SER A 97 14.93 -12.13 -10.94
CA SER A 97 15.62 -11.44 -12.04
C SER A 97 14.96 -11.74 -13.39
N GLY A 98 14.59 -13.01 -13.63
CA GLY A 98 13.90 -13.42 -14.84
C GLY A 98 12.54 -12.74 -15.03
N ILE A 99 11.71 -12.67 -13.99
CA ILE A 99 10.39 -11.99 -14.05
C ILE A 99 10.58 -10.49 -14.28
N VAL A 100 11.52 -9.84 -13.57
CA VAL A 100 11.82 -8.41 -13.77
C VAL A 100 12.26 -8.15 -15.22
N LYS A 101 13.08 -9.03 -15.81
CA LYS A 101 13.50 -8.93 -17.21
C LYS A 101 12.36 -9.18 -18.19
N ILE A 102 11.50 -10.18 -17.95
CA ILE A 102 10.31 -10.45 -18.79
C ILE A 102 9.40 -9.22 -18.82
N MET A 103 9.09 -8.64 -17.67
CA MET A 103 8.24 -7.46 -17.56
C MET A 103 8.88 -6.20 -18.17
N SER A 104 10.22 -6.12 -18.19
CA SER A 104 10.95 -5.00 -18.79
C SER A 104 11.26 -5.21 -20.29
N GLY A 105 10.86 -6.34 -20.89
CA GLY A 105 11.18 -6.68 -22.28
C GLY A 105 12.65 -7.05 -22.54
N GLY A 106 13.40 -7.42 -21.50
CA GLY A 106 14.81 -7.76 -21.56
C GLY A 106 15.09 -9.21 -21.99
N ARG A 107 16.33 -9.48 -22.42
CA ARG A 107 16.80 -10.84 -22.76
C ARG A 107 17.09 -11.64 -21.49
N LEU A 108 16.55 -12.85 -21.41
CA LEU A 108 16.76 -13.79 -20.32
C LEU A 108 18.02 -14.64 -20.54
N ASN A 109 18.79 -14.86 -19.47
CA ASN A 109 19.91 -15.81 -19.46
C ASN A 109 19.41 -17.26 -19.36
N ALA A 110 20.24 -18.24 -19.71
CA ALA A 110 19.84 -19.66 -19.70
C ALA A 110 19.30 -20.16 -18.34
N ARG A 111 19.86 -19.67 -17.23
CA ARG A 111 19.39 -19.99 -15.85
C ARG A 111 18.05 -19.35 -15.54
N GLU A 112 17.86 -18.10 -15.94
CA GLU A 112 16.59 -17.36 -15.77
C GLU A 112 15.50 -17.95 -16.66
N GLN A 113 15.85 -18.36 -17.89
CA GLN A 113 14.93 -19.07 -18.78
C GLN A 113 14.49 -20.39 -18.16
N ALA A 114 15.43 -21.17 -17.61
CA ALA A 114 15.14 -22.43 -16.92
C ALA A 114 14.20 -22.22 -15.71
N ALA A 115 14.40 -21.16 -14.94
CA ALA A 115 13.54 -20.81 -13.82
C ALA A 115 12.15 -20.30 -14.26
N CYS A 116 12.07 -19.55 -15.36
CA CYS A 116 10.84 -18.97 -15.88
C CYS A 116 10.07 -19.89 -16.86
N VAL A 117 10.54 -21.12 -17.14
CA VAL A 117 9.85 -22.04 -18.09
C VAL A 117 8.40 -22.28 -17.68
N THR A 118 8.13 -22.42 -16.38
CA THR A 118 6.79 -22.64 -15.83
C THR A 118 5.84 -21.45 -16.10
N LEU A 119 6.37 -20.26 -16.36
CA LEU A 119 5.59 -19.04 -16.62
C LEU A 119 5.29 -18.81 -18.12
N LYS A 120 5.86 -19.61 -19.02
CA LYS A 120 5.60 -19.51 -20.46
C LYS A 120 4.20 -20.06 -20.77
N ARG A 121 3.21 -19.15 -20.83
CA ARG A 121 1.89 -19.46 -21.40
C ARG A 121 2.05 -19.66 -22.91
N GLY A 122 1.47 -20.73 -23.45
CA GLY A 122 1.35 -20.97 -24.90
C GLY A 122 0.79 -19.73 -25.60
N GLY A 123 1.40 -19.36 -26.73
CA GLY A 123 1.38 -18.01 -27.29
C GLY A 123 0.00 -17.46 -27.68
N ASP A 124 -0.10 -16.13 -27.67
CA ASP A 124 -0.33 -15.36 -28.90
C ASP A 124 -0.04 -13.87 -28.67
N GLU A 125 0.58 -13.21 -29.64
CA GLU A 125 0.99 -11.80 -29.61
C GLU A 125 -0.22 -10.86 -29.81
N THR A 126 -0.13 -9.58 -29.40
CA THR A 126 -0.62 -8.42 -30.18
C THR A 126 -0.34 -7.07 -29.51
N VAL A 127 0.04 -6.11 -30.36
CA VAL A 127 0.53 -4.74 -30.12
C VAL A 127 -0.42 -3.77 -30.84
N VAL A 128 -1.13 -2.81 -30.22
CA VAL A 128 -1.65 -1.58 -30.92
C VAL A 128 -1.65 -0.22 -30.19
N GLU A 129 -0.97 0.77 -30.77
CA GLU A 129 -0.45 2.05 -30.25
C GLU A 129 -1.49 3.24 -30.21
N GLN A 130 -1.94 3.81 -29.05
CA GLN A 130 -2.84 5.00 -28.88
C GLN A 130 -2.25 6.38 -28.37
N HIS A 131 -2.44 7.47 -29.14
CA HIS A 131 -2.18 8.91 -28.81
C HIS A 131 -2.84 9.39 -27.50
N VAL A 132 -2.13 9.82 -26.44
CA VAL A 132 -1.60 11.15 -26.01
C VAL A 132 -2.51 12.39 -26.03
N SER A 133 -2.79 12.87 -24.81
CA SER A 133 -2.99 14.28 -24.43
C SER A 133 -2.04 14.64 -23.29
N ASN A 134 -1.61 15.91 -23.26
CA ASN A 134 -0.31 16.36 -22.78
C ASN A 134 -0.22 16.60 -21.26
N SER A 135 0.68 15.88 -20.58
CA SER A 135 1.24 16.20 -19.27
C SER A 135 2.63 15.56 -19.16
N PHE A 136 3.55 16.13 -18.38
CA PHE A 136 5.00 15.89 -18.36
C PHE A 136 5.46 14.40 -18.28
N LEU A 137 4.57 13.48 -17.88
CA LEU A 137 4.80 12.03 -17.84
C LEU A 137 4.42 11.28 -19.14
N ALA A 138 3.98 11.98 -20.18
CA ALA A 138 3.42 11.39 -21.40
C ALA A 138 4.47 10.78 -22.36
N SER A 139 5.76 11.07 -22.21
CA SER A 139 6.81 10.52 -23.09
C SER A 139 7.19 9.06 -22.77
N ALA A 140 6.75 8.53 -21.62
CA ALA A 140 7.06 7.16 -21.20
C ALA A 140 5.97 6.12 -21.57
N PHE A 141 4.82 6.56 -22.09
CA PHE A 141 3.61 5.72 -22.21
C PHE A 141 3.02 5.63 -23.64
N ARG A 142 3.83 5.82 -24.68
CA ARG A 142 3.40 5.57 -26.06
C ARG A 142 3.94 4.22 -26.55
N ARG A 143 3.14 3.23 -26.93
CA ARG A 143 1.70 2.99 -26.77
C ARG A 143 1.50 1.42 -26.76
N THR A 144 0.39 0.83 -26.27
CA THR A 144 -0.61 0.11 -27.09
C THR A 144 -1.88 -0.42 -26.34
N LEU A 145 -3.10 0.04 -26.66
CA LEU A 145 -4.41 -0.52 -26.27
C LEU A 145 -5.19 -0.98 -27.53
N VAL A 146 -5.36 -2.29 -27.72
CA VAL A 146 -6.46 -2.87 -28.53
C VAL A 146 -7.64 -3.12 -27.60
N ALA A 147 -8.84 -2.75 -28.06
CA ALA A 147 -10.10 -3.13 -27.46
C ALA A 147 -10.18 -4.65 -27.25
N ARG A 148 -9.99 -5.09 -26.00
CA ARG A 148 -10.41 -6.40 -25.51
C ARG A 148 -11.63 -6.19 -24.63
N THR A 149 -12.70 -6.90 -24.98
CA THR A 149 -13.77 -7.28 -24.06
C THR A 149 -13.15 -7.79 -22.75
N PRO A 150 -13.70 -7.41 -21.57
CA PRO A 150 -13.04 -7.66 -20.30
C PRO A 150 -13.08 -9.16 -19.95
N PRO A 151 -11.95 -9.86 -19.74
CA PRO A 151 -11.97 -11.15 -19.07
C PRO A 151 -11.80 -10.92 -17.58
N GLN A 152 -12.95 -10.95 -16.90
CA GLN A 152 -13.20 -11.49 -15.56
C GLN A 152 -12.09 -11.27 -14.51
N HIS A 153 -12.17 -10.13 -13.81
CA HIS A 153 -11.76 -10.09 -12.42
C HIS A 153 -12.95 -10.52 -11.54
N MET A 154 -12.79 -11.69 -10.92
CA MET A 154 -13.36 -12.17 -9.64
C MET A 154 -14.85 -11.90 -9.37
N PRO A 155 -15.70 -12.94 -9.26
CA PRO A 155 -16.78 -12.88 -8.29
C PRO A 155 -16.13 -13.06 -6.92
N LEU A 156 -15.82 -11.94 -6.27
CA LEU A 156 -15.85 -11.92 -4.81
C LEU A 156 -17.29 -12.31 -4.46
N ASP A 157 -17.46 -13.49 -3.89
CA ASP A 157 -18.68 -13.87 -3.16
C ASP A 157 -18.79 -13.03 -1.88
N TRP A 158 -18.93 -11.73 -2.07
CA TRP A 158 -19.69 -10.87 -1.19
C TRP A 158 -21.04 -10.70 -1.87
N PRO A 159 -22.18 -10.94 -1.19
CA PRO A 159 -23.47 -10.64 -1.77
C PRO A 159 -23.59 -9.11 -1.92
N SER A 160 -23.23 -8.61 -3.09
CA SER A 160 -23.66 -7.30 -3.58
C SER A 160 -25.11 -7.42 -4.02
N GLU A 161 -26.05 -7.38 -3.06
CA GLU A 161 -27.31 -6.72 -3.37
C GLU A 161 -27.05 -5.20 -3.28
N THR A 162 -26.61 -4.62 -4.40
CA THR A 162 -26.70 -3.18 -4.61
C THR A 162 -28.17 -2.81 -4.77
N SER A 163 -28.84 -2.58 -3.65
CA SER A 163 -29.85 -1.52 -3.66
C SER A 163 -29.11 -0.17 -3.61
N PRO A 164 -29.35 0.77 -4.54
CA PRO A 164 -28.80 2.12 -4.47
C PRO A 164 -29.55 2.92 -3.40
N HIS A 165 -29.41 2.51 -2.15
CA HIS A 165 -29.93 3.20 -0.99
C HIS A 165 -28.83 3.21 0.07
N ARG A 166 -27.74 3.95 -0.16
CA ARG A 166 -26.97 4.51 0.96
C ARG A 166 -27.85 5.54 1.66
N LYS A 167 -28.90 5.08 2.35
CA LYS A 167 -29.50 5.81 3.45
C LYS A 167 -28.47 5.83 4.56
N ALA A 168 -28.33 6.96 5.25
CA ALA A 168 -27.57 7.04 6.48
C ALA A 168 -27.94 5.83 7.36
N MET A 169 -26.93 5.05 7.73
CA MET A 169 -27.12 3.92 8.64
C MET A 169 -27.22 4.51 10.04
N ASP A 170 -28.40 4.40 10.65
CA ASP A 170 -28.60 4.81 12.03
C ASP A 170 -27.66 3.99 12.95
N PRO A 171 -27.06 4.58 14.01
CA PRO A 171 -26.13 3.88 14.89
C PRO A 171 -26.68 2.55 15.44
N ASN A 172 -27.98 2.47 15.72
CA ASN A 172 -28.60 1.23 16.19
C ASN A 172 -28.64 0.16 15.09
N THR A 173 -28.76 0.57 13.83
CA THR A 173 -28.74 -0.35 12.69
C THR A 173 -27.34 -0.95 12.50
N LEU A 174 -26.29 -0.15 12.72
CA LEU A 174 -24.91 -0.63 12.69
C LEU A 174 -24.65 -1.63 13.83
N GLU A 175 -25.08 -1.31 15.05
CA GLU A 175 -24.90 -2.17 16.22
C GLU A 175 -25.60 -3.51 16.05
N VAL A 176 -26.83 -3.52 15.52
CA VAL A 176 -27.56 -4.77 15.23
C VAL A 176 -26.87 -5.59 14.15
N LEU A 177 -26.34 -4.96 13.08
CA LEU A 177 -25.60 -5.68 12.05
C LEU A 177 -24.30 -6.29 12.58
N MET A 178 -23.59 -5.58 13.45
CA MET A 178 -22.41 -6.07 14.16
C MET A 178 -22.78 -7.25 15.07
N PHE A 179 -23.82 -7.10 15.90
CA PHE A 179 -24.29 -8.14 16.82
C PHE A 179 -24.71 -9.42 16.10
N LEU A 180 -25.46 -9.29 14.99
CA LEU A 180 -25.80 -10.42 14.14
C LEU A 180 -24.50 -11.04 13.60
N SER A 181 -23.63 -10.26 12.95
CA SER A 181 -22.41 -10.79 12.34
C SER A 181 -21.52 -11.59 13.32
N TYR A 182 -21.47 -11.16 14.59
CA TYR A 182 -20.70 -11.83 15.63
C TYR A 182 -21.34 -13.15 16.11
N ASN A 183 -22.67 -13.22 16.13
CA ASN A 183 -23.43 -14.39 16.59
C ASN A 183 -23.97 -15.24 15.44
N LYS A 184 -23.27 -15.25 14.29
CA LYS A 184 -23.75 -15.87 13.04
C LYS A 184 -24.13 -17.35 13.18
N ASP A 185 -23.53 -18.07 14.12
CA ASP A 185 -23.83 -19.49 14.36
C ASP A 185 -25.19 -19.73 15.01
N TRP A 186 -25.82 -18.68 15.56
CA TRP A 186 -27.08 -18.75 16.32
C TRP A 186 -28.30 -18.27 15.53
N TRP A 187 -28.12 -17.84 14.28
CA TRP A 187 -29.22 -17.37 13.44
C TRP A 187 -28.94 -17.65 11.95
N ASP A 188 -30.02 -17.84 11.19
CA ASP A 188 -29.96 -18.01 9.73
C ASP A 188 -30.72 -16.86 9.04
N ALA A 189 -30.41 -16.61 7.78
CA ALA A 189 -31.00 -15.55 6.95
C ALA A 189 -32.53 -15.62 6.92
N PHE A 190 -33.10 -16.83 6.98
CA PHE A 190 -34.55 -17.04 7.03
C PHE A 190 -35.15 -16.57 8.36
N SER A 191 -34.51 -16.88 9.49
CA SER A 191 -34.94 -16.46 10.83
C SER A 191 -34.90 -14.94 10.98
N VAL A 192 -33.83 -14.29 10.52
CA VAL A 192 -33.71 -12.82 10.55
C VAL A 192 -34.76 -12.16 9.67
N ARG A 193 -35.05 -12.73 8.49
CA ARG A 193 -36.08 -12.20 7.58
C ARG A 193 -37.48 -12.32 8.18
N ALA A 194 -37.79 -13.41 8.87
CA ALA A 194 -39.07 -13.62 9.54
C ALA A 194 -39.29 -12.59 10.67
N VAL A 195 -38.30 -12.38 11.53
CA VAL A 195 -38.36 -11.39 12.62
C VAL A 195 -38.50 -9.98 12.05
N ARG A 196 -37.73 -9.64 11.00
CA ARG A 196 -37.83 -8.32 10.35
C ARG A 196 -39.20 -8.07 9.73
N GLN A 197 -39.89 -9.12 9.25
CA GLN A 197 -41.25 -9.00 8.74
C GLN A 197 -42.28 -8.84 9.87
N SER A 198 -42.09 -9.51 11.01
CA SER A 198 -42.93 -9.33 12.21
C SER A 198 -42.85 -7.89 12.74
N MET A 199 -41.63 -7.38 12.94
CA MET A 199 -41.41 -6.02 13.45
C MET A 199 -41.96 -4.95 12.49
N ARG A 200 -41.88 -5.18 11.18
CA ARG A 200 -42.48 -4.27 10.18
C ARG A 200 -44.01 -4.35 10.12
N ARG A 201 -44.64 -5.40 10.66
CA ARG A 201 -46.10 -5.48 10.81
C ARG A 201 -46.52 -4.72 12.07
N GLU A 202 -45.83 -4.93 13.18
CA GLU A 202 -46.08 -4.22 14.44
C GLU A 202 -45.88 -2.70 14.36
N LEU A 203 -44.98 -2.22 13.49
CA LEU A 203 -44.78 -0.79 13.25
C LEU A 203 -45.80 -0.15 12.28
N ARG A 204 -46.75 -0.91 11.75
CA ARG A 204 -47.80 -0.42 10.82
C ARG A 204 -49.22 -0.52 11.37
N GLU A 205 -49.37 -1.08 12.57
CA GLU A 205 -50.55 -0.95 13.43
C GLU A 205 -50.33 0.19 14.43
#